data_AF-A0A935Z9J0-F1
#
_entry.id   AF-A0A935Z9J0-F1
#
_cell.length_a   1.000
_cell.length_b   1.000
_cell.length_c   1.000
_cell.angle_alpha   90.00
_cell.angle_beta   90.00
_cell.angle_gamma   90.00
#
_symmetry.space_group_name_H-M   'P 1'
#
loop_
_entity.id
_entity.type
_entity.pdbx_description
1 polymer ?
#
loop_
_entity_poly.entity_id
_entity_poly.type
_entity_poly.pdbx_seq_one_letter_code
_entity_poly.pdbx_strand_id
1 'polypeptide(L)'
;MWLLARQFAFDGTVLAKAIAATFANRETAIDVEPIAFTSSFTEQVRTVTQWSAFRKKLPNTECPESLAELVPLLAQFLLPVARACAGGESFDQRWPPGGPWTGDT
;
A
#
# COMPACT_ATOMS: atom_id res chain seq x y z
N MET A 1 -1.48 6.15 -3.60
CA MET A 1 -0.56 5.04 -3.27
C MET A 1 -0.21 4.19 -4.47
N TRP A 2 -1.16 3.52 -5.14
CA TRP A 2 -0.82 2.60 -6.25
C TRP A 2 0.04 3.24 -7.33
N LEU A 3 -0.35 4.44 -7.79
CA LEU A 3 0.42 5.20 -8.77
C LEU A 3 1.85 5.51 -8.28
N LEU A 4 1.99 5.87 -7.00
CA LEU A 4 3.29 6.21 -6.41
C LEU A 4 4.20 4.98 -6.35
N ALA A 5 3.69 3.85 -5.85
CA ALA A 5 4.42 2.59 -5.82
C ALA A 5 4.84 2.15 -7.24
N ARG A 6 4.04 2.45 -8.27
CA ARG A 6 4.39 2.11 -9.66
C ARG A 6 5.46 3.02 -10.27
N GLN A 7 5.50 4.30 -9.90
CA GLN A 7 6.29 5.31 -10.61
C GLN A 7 7.54 5.80 -9.89
N PHE A 8 7.63 5.61 -8.57
CA PHE A 8 8.71 6.15 -7.77
C PHE A 8 9.46 5.06 -7.01
N ALA A 9 10.74 5.34 -6.76
CA ALA A 9 11.54 4.54 -5.85
C ALA A 9 11.26 4.93 -4.40
N PHE A 10 11.34 3.96 -3.48
CA PHE A 10 11.22 4.20 -2.05
C PHE A 10 12.38 3.57 -1.28
N ASP A 11 12.83 4.31 -0.27
CA ASP A 11 13.70 3.81 0.78
C ASP A 11 12.82 3.25 1.91
N GLY A 12 13.02 1.97 2.24
CA GLY A 12 12.21 1.24 3.20
C GLY A 12 12.34 1.79 4.62
N THR A 13 13.54 2.21 5.01
CA THR A 13 13.82 2.75 6.34
C THR A 13 13.10 4.08 6.55
N VAL A 14 13.11 4.96 5.53
CA VAL A 14 12.38 6.23 5.56
C VAL A 14 10.87 5.99 5.58
N LEU A 15 10.36 5.11 4.72
CA LEU A 15 8.93 4.81 4.64
C LEU A 15 8.40 4.19 5.94
N ALA A 16 9.12 3.25 6.54
CA ALA A 16 8.75 2.61 7.81
C ALA A 16 8.63 3.65 8.94
N LYS A 17 9.61 4.56 9.05
CA LYS A 17 9.57 5.65 10.04
C LYS A 17 8.34 6.54 9.85
N ALA A 18 8.02 6.92 8.62
CA ALA A 18 6.87 7.76 8.32
C ALA A 18 5.54 7.07 8.65
N ILE A 19 5.41 5.77 8.33
CA ILE A 19 4.22 4.98 8.66
C ILE A 19 4.08 4.86 10.18
N ALA A 20 5.12 4.43 10.89
CA ALA A 20 5.10 4.29 12.34
C ALA A 20 4.72 5.60 13.05
N ALA A 21 5.33 6.72 12.66
CA ALA A 21 5.00 8.04 13.20
C ALA A 21 3.54 8.44 12.94
N THR A 22 3.01 8.13 11.75
CA THR A 22 1.61 8.44 11.41
C THR A 22 0.62 7.68 12.28
N PHE A 23 0.84 6.39 12.51
CA PHE A 23 -0.02 5.56 13.35
C PHE A 23 0.08 5.94 14.83
N ALA A 24 1.30 6.21 15.32
CA ALA A 24 1.52 6.71 16.69
C ALA A 24 0.79 8.03 16.94
N ASN A 25 0.89 9.00 16.02
CA ASN A 25 0.22 10.29 16.13
C ASN A 25 -1.32 10.18 16.07
N ARG A 26 -1.85 9.10 15.47
CA ARG A 26 -3.29 8.82 15.43
C ARG A 26 -3.76 7.93 16.57
N GLU A 27 -2.87 7.55 17.48
CA GLU A 27 -3.14 6.61 18.57
C GLU A 27 -3.81 5.33 18.08
N THR A 28 -3.46 4.89 16.87
CA THR A 28 -4.04 3.70 16.24
C THR A 28 -2.95 2.66 16.03
N ALA A 29 -3.23 1.41 16.39
CA ALA A 29 -2.30 0.31 16.13
C ALA A 29 -2.19 0.03 14.62
N ILE A 30 -1.02 -0.43 14.17
CA ILE A 30 -0.81 -0.88 12.79
C ILE A 30 -1.42 -2.27 12.64
N ASP A 31 -2.43 -2.40 11.79
CA ASP A 31 -2.99 -3.69 11.38
C ASP A 31 -2.12 -4.32 10.28
N VAL A 32 -1.63 -5.54 10.53
CA VAL A 32 -0.76 -6.30 9.61
C VAL A 32 -1.53 -7.29 8.73
N GLU A 33 -2.85 -7.42 8.96
CA GLU A 33 -3.77 -8.25 8.17
C GLU A 33 -5.07 -7.49 7.83
N PRO A 34 -4.98 -6.25 7.31
CA PRO A 34 -6.17 -5.45 7.09
C PRO A 34 -7.03 -6.05 5.98
N ILE A 35 -8.34 -6.07 6.21
CA ILE A 35 -9.32 -6.53 5.22
C ILE A 35 -9.16 -5.82 3.87
N ALA A 36 -8.60 -4.61 3.84
CA ALA A 36 -8.39 -3.82 2.64
C ALA A 36 -7.54 -4.52 1.56
N PHE A 37 -6.76 -5.54 1.93
CA PHE A 37 -5.94 -6.34 1.00
C PHE A 37 -6.53 -7.73 0.69
N THR A 38 -7.82 -7.97 0.98
CA THR A 38 -8.51 -9.24 0.69
C THR A 38 -9.58 -9.08 -0.38
N SER A 39 -9.93 -10.18 -1.05
CA SER A 39 -11.05 -10.21 -2.01
C SER A 39 -12.37 -9.78 -1.37
N SER A 40 -12.58 -10.16 -0.10
CA SER A 40 -13.78 -9.78 0.63
C SER A 40 -13.95 -8.27 0.73
N PHE A 41 -12.89 -7.47 0.74
CA PHE A 41 -12.99 -6.01 0.63
C PHE A 41 -13.13 -5.52 -0.82
N THR A 42 -12.33 -6.05 -1.74
CA THR A 42 -12.30 -5.53 -3.12
C THR A 42 -13.56 -5.84 -3.91
N GLU A 43 -14.28 -6.90 -3.55
CA GLU A 43 -15.51 -7.35 -4.21
C GLU A 43 -16.78 -6.85 -3.52
N GLN A 44 -16.67 -6.22 -2.35
CA GLN A 44 -17.81 -5.61 -1.67
C GLN A 44 -18.47 -4.56 -2.57
N VAL A 45 -19.78 -4.66 -2.76
CA VAL A 45 -20.57 -3.77 -3.63
C VAL A 45 -20.30 -2.29 -3.34
N ARG A 46 -20.23 -1.93 -2.05
CA ARG A 46 -19.93 -0.56 -1.62
C ARG A 46 -18.55 -0.11 -2.09
N THR A 47 -17.53 -0.95 -1.91
CA THR A 47 -16.14 -0.66 -2.31
C THR A 47 -16.03 -0.50 -3.83
N VAL A 48 -16.61 -1.41 -4.60
CA VAL A 48 -16.63 -1.34 -6.07
C VAL A 48 -17.32 -0.06 -6.56
N THR A 49 -18.44 0.30 -5.94
CA THR A 49 -19.17 1.54 -6.28
C THR A 49 -18.32 2.78 -5.99
N GLN A 50 -17.66 2.83 -4.84
CA GLN A 50 -16.76 3.92 -4.48
C GLN A 50 -15.58 4.02 -5.45
N TRP A 51 -14.99 2.88 -5.84
CA TRP A 51 -13.89 2.83 -6.79
C TRP A 51 -14.29 3.38 -8.17
N SER A 52 -15.44 2.94 -8.69
CA SER A 52 -15.97 3.44 -9.97
C SER A 52 -16.20 4.95 -9.95
N ALA A 53 -16.79 5.47 -8.87
CA ALA A 53 -17.01 6.92 -8.70
C ALA A 53 -15.70 7.70 -8.57
N PHE A 54 -14.68 7.14 -7.89
CA PHE A 54 -13.35 7.74 -7.78
C PHE A 54 -12.66 7.82 -9.14
N ARG A 55 -12.67 6.74 -9.93
CA ARG A 55 -12.05 6.69 -11.27
C ARG A 55 -12.59 7.75 -12.22
N LYS A 56 -13.90 8.00 -12.20
CA LYS A 56 -14.54 9.04 -13.03
C LYS A 56 -14.01 10.45 -12.78
N LYS A 57 -13.39 10.69 -11.63
CA LYS A 57 -12.81 11.99 -11.25
C LYS A 57 -11.32 12.10 -11.58
N LEU A 58 -10.68 11.01 -12.00
CA LEU A 58 -9.27 11.03 -12.35
C LEU A 58 -9.09 11.55 -13.79
N PRO A 59 -8.11 12.45 -14.02
CA PRO A 59 -7.87 13.02 -15.34
C PRO A 59 -7.30 12.02 -16.36
N ASN A 60 -6.81 10.85 -15.91
CA ASN A 60 -6.01 9.92 -16.73
C ASN A 60 -6.61 8.51 -16.75
N THR A 61 -6.53 7.86 -17.91
CA THR A 61 -7.03 6.50 -18.21
C THR A 61 -6.18 5.36 -17.63
N GLU A 62 -5.03 5.66 -17.01
CA GLU A 62 -4.10 4.62 -16.54
C GLU A 62 -4.59 3.85 -15.31
N CYS A 63 -5.67 4.31 -14.66
CA CYS A 63 -6.18 3.67 -13.45
C CYS A 63 -6.96 2.38 -13.78
N PRO A 64 -6.60 1.21 -13.18
CA PRO A 64 -7.20 -0.09 -13.51
C PRO A 64 -8.71 -0.11 -13.33
N GLU A 65 -9.39 -1.00 -14.04
CA GLU A 65 -10.84 -1.03 -14.03
C GLU A 65 -11.41 -1.42 -12.68
N SER A 66 -10.80 -2.45 -12.09
CA SER A 66 -11.14 -3.00 -10.79
C SER A 66 -10.13 -2.61 -9.72
N LEU A 67 -10.63 -2.41 -8.49
CA LEU A 67 -9.78 -2.24 -7.33
C LEU A 67 -8.96 -3.52 -7.05
N ALA A 68 -9.49 -4.70 -7.40
CA ALA A 68 -8.80 -5.96 -7.21
C ALA A 68 -7.50 -6.05 -8.03
N GLU A 69 -7.40 -5.34 -9.15
CA GLU A 69 -6.19 -5.36 -10.01
C GLU A 69 -5.00 -4.64 -9.37
N LEU A 70 -5.26 -3.63 -8.53
CA LEU A 70 -4.20 -2.81 -7.92
C LEU A 70 -3.81 -3.25 -6.51
N VAL A 71 -4.68 -4.00 -5.84
CA VAL A 71 -4.49 -4.43 -4.45
C VAL A 71 -3.29 -5.36 -4.27
N PRO A 72 -2.97 -6.31 -5.17
CA PRO A 72 -1.76 -7.13 -5.04
C PRO A 72 -0.46 -6.32 -4.97
N LEU A 73 -0.31 -5.29 -5.82
CA LEU A 73 0.86 -4.41 -5.80
C LEU A 73 0.93 -3.61 -4.50
N LEU A 74 -0.21 -3.08 -4.04
CA LEU A 74 -0.27 -2.36 -2.76
C LEU A 74 0.05 -3.24 -1.57
N ALA A 75 -0.42 -4.50 -1.57
CA ALA A 75 -0.13 -5.45 -0.52
C ALA A 75 1.37 -5.78 -0.48
N GLN A 76 1.98 -6.03 -1.65
CA GLN A 76 3.42 -6.26 -1.78
C GLN A 76 4.25 -5.04 -1.33
N PHE A 77 3.75 -3.84 -1.58
CA PHE A 77 4.40 -2.60 -1.18
C PHE A 77 4.27 -2.31 0.32
N LEU A 78 3.08 -2.43 0.90
CA LEU A 78 2.77 -1.92 2.24
C LEU A 78 2.87 -2.97 3.36
N LEU A 79 2.50 -4.23 3.11
CA LEU A 79 2.44 -5.24 4.17
C LEU A 79 3.81 -5.60 4.77
N PRO A 80 4.90 -5.77 3.99
CA PRO A 80 6.21 -6.01 4.57
C PRO A 80 6.66 -4.88 5.50
N VAL A 81 6.39 -3.63 5.11
CA VAL A 81 6.71 -2.44 5.91
C VAL A 81 5.87 -2.41 7.18
N ALA A 82 4.56 -2.66 7.08
CA ALA A 82 3.65 -2.68 8.22
C ALA A 82 4.06 -3.74 9.26
N ARG A 83 4.47 -4.94 8.81
CA ARG A 83 4.96 -6.01 9.68
C ARG A 83 6.24 -5.61 10.41
N ALA A 84 7.21 -5.04 9.70
CA ALA A 84 8.44 -4.53 10.32
C ALA A 84 8.12 -3.46 11.37
N CYS A 85 7.24 -2.50 11.06
CA CYS A 85 6.81 -1.49 12.02
C CYS A 85 6.13 -2.09 13.26
N ALA A 86 5.22 -3.06 13.07
CA ALA A 86 4.53 -3.73 14.18
C ALA A 86 5.47 -4.58 15.04
N GLY A 87 6.50 -5.18 14.44
CA GLY A 87 7.55 -5.93 15.14
C GLY A 87 8.63 -5.08 15.79
N GLY A 88 8.66 -3.76 15.51
CA GLY A 88 9.75 -2.89 15.96
C GLY A 88 11.09 -3.13 15.23
N GLU A 89 11.03 -3.71 14.04
CA GLU A 89 12.19 -4.08 13.23
C GLU A 89 12.57 -2.95 12.26
N SER A 90 13.84 -2.91 11.84
CA SER A 90 14.24 -2.07 10.71
C SER A 90 13.74 -2.68 9.40
N PHE A 91 13.54 -1.83 8.39
CA PHE A 91 13.11 -2.26 7.06
C PHE A 91 14.06 -1.71 6.01
N ASP A 92 15.28 -2.24 5.99
CA ASP A 92 16.39 -1.73 5.19
C ASP A 92 16.37 -2.35 3.77
N GLN A 93 15.27 -2.11 3.05
CA GLN A 93 15.07 -2.56 1.67
C GLN A 93 14.78 -1.37 0.76
N ARG A 94 14.99 -1.54 -0.54
CA ARG A 94 14.63 -0.57 -1.58
C ARG A 94 13.56 -1.09 -2.51
N TRP A 95 12.65 -0.21 -2.86
CA TRP A 95 11.62 -0.42 -3.86
C TRP A 95 11.99 0.38 -5.11
N PRO A 96 12.33 -0.24 -6.25
CA PRO A 96 12.37 0.45 -7.53
C PRO A 96 10.94 0.76 -8.01
N PRO A 97 10.73 1.66 -8.98
CA PRO A 97 9.41 1.88 -9.56
C PRO A 97 8.75 0.55 -10.01
N GLY A 98 7.61 0.21 -9.41
CA GLY A 98 6.90 -1.05 -9.67
C GLY A 98 7.31 -2.24 -8.77
N GLY A 99 8.36 -2.11 -7.97
CA GLY A 99 8.83 -3.14 -7.04
C GLY A 99 9.56 -4.30 -7.73
N PRO A 100 9.75 -5.44 -7.02
CA PRO A 100 9.46 -5.63 -5.59
C PRO A 100 10.51 -4.97 -4.68
N TRP A 101 10.29 -5.03 -3.36
CA TRP A 101 11.35 -4.71 -2.40
C TRP A 101 12.55 -5.65 -2.58
N THR A 102 13.74 -5.09 -2.51
CA THR A 102 15.02 -5.82 -2.58
C THR A 102 15.91 -5.32 -1.45
N GLY A 103 16.50 -6.24 -0.69
CA GLY A 103 17.55 -5.92 0.27
C GLY A 103 18.91 -5.96 -0.41
N ASP A 104 19.84 -5.15 0.07
CA ASP A 104 21.26 -5.40 -0.20
C ASP A 104 21.60 -6.69 0.56
N THR A 105 21.88 -7.78 -0.18
CA THR A 105 22.28 -9.07 0.41
C THR A 105 23.77 -9.05 0.71
#